data_AF-A0A957QAJ2-F1
#
_entry.id   AF-A0A957QAJ2-F1
#
_cell.length_a   1.000
_cell.length_b   1.000
_cell.length_c   1.000
_cell.angle_alpha   90.00
_cell.angle_beta   90.00
_cell.angle_gamma   90.00
#
_symmetry.space_group_name_H-M   'P 1'
#
loop_
_entity.id
_entity.type
_entity.pdbx_description
1 polymer ?
#
loop_
_entity_poly.entity_id
_entity_poly.type
_entity_poly.pdbx_seq_one_letter_code
_entity_poly.pdbx_strand_id
1 'polypeptide(L)'
;EGEFGDINWSSIHDAATASGGWPQLGGDPAWGYFKLAVPDPSKNVGGLAAMIAAAGAYYDRTDISVEDITNPDFQAWLSQLMNAVTNISGGSSYTAEDFALFGYSVGDGGQLLESDLLQNMQGILTRWEDPLRIYYPEFVTWFDFPFTVWVGPETSALEKNAALEFQRFLLDTAQQEQALAFGLRPANADVAVNASDDSLFVKWADQGVQPVVPRTTAMRSPNRDVLLALLRWYDLNVTQ
;
A
#
# COMPACT_ATOMS: atom_id res chain seq x y z
N GLU A 1 -18.36 4.76 -18.26
CA GLU A 1 -17.98 3.36 -18.02
C GLU A 1 -17.12 2.94 -19.19
N GLY A 2 -15.81 3.09 -19.03
CA GLY A 2 -14.82 2.92 -20.09
C GLY A 2 -14.40 1.46 -20.22
N GLU A 3 -13.71 1.15 -21.31
CA GLU A 3 -13.27 -0.17 -21.79
C GLU A 3 -12.42 -1.01 -20.82
N PHE A 4 -12.11 -0.51 -19.63
CA PHE A 4 -11.39 -1.21 -18.56
C PHE A 4 -12.27 -1.20 -17.31
N GLY A 5 -12.56 -2.39 -16.78
CA GLY A 5 -13.38 -2.59 -15.59
C GLY A 5 -12.77 -2.01 -14.31
N ASP A 6 -13.18 -2.53 -13.16
CA ASP A 6 -12.66 -2.08 -11.86
C ASP A 6 -11.12 -2.18 -11.79
N ILE A 7 -10.45 -1.12 -11.35
CA ILE A 7 -8.98 -1.11 -11.21
C ILE A 7 -8.61 -1.99 -10.01
N ASN A 8 -8.03 -3.14 -10.30
CA ASN A 8 -7.61 -4.15 -9.33
C ASN A 8 -6.33 -4.86 -9.78
N TRP A 9 -5.83 -5.81 -8.98
CA TRP A 9 -4.59 -6.52 -9.31
C TRP A 9 -4.66 -7.34 -10.60
N SER A 10 -5.84 -7.82 -11.01
CA SER A 10 -6.02 -8.49 -12.31
C SER A 10 -5.86 -7.48 -13.45
N SER A 11 -6.52 -6.32 -13.40
CA SER A 11 -6.38 -5.31 -14.45
C SER A 11 -4.96 -4.73 -14.53
N ILE A 12 -4.27 -4.61 -13.37
CA ILE A 12 -2.87 -4.21 -13.32
C ILE A 12 -1.96 -5.27 -13.95
N HIS A 13 -2.23 -6.56 -13.72
CA HIS A 13 -1.49 -7.65 -14.38
C HIS A 13 -1.73 -7.69 -15.89
N ASP A 14 -2.97 -7.50 -16.34
CA ASP A 14 -3.29 -7.40 -17.76
C ASP A 14 -2.55 -6.23 -18.42
N ALA A 15 -2.47 -5.08 -17.74
CA ALA A 15 -1.69 -3.92 -18.18
C ALA A 15 -0.18 -4.22 -18.21
N ALA A 16 0.35 -4.87 -17.17
CA ALA A 16 1.76 -5.26 -17.06
C ALA A 16 2.20 -6.24 -18.15
N THR A 17 1.29 -7.07 -18.66
CA THR A 17 1.57 -8.09 -19.68
C THR A 17 1.17 -7.68 -21.11
N ALA A 18 0.61 -6.48 -21.29
CA ALA A 18 0.22 -5.94 -22.59
C ALA A 18 1.45 -5.68 -23.47
N SER A 19 1.72 -6.58 -24.42
CA SER A 19 2.86 -6.48 -25.34
C SER A 19 2.79 -5.29 -26.29
N GLY A 20 1.60 -4.72 -26.51
CA GLY A 20 1.39 -3.50 -27.25
C GLY A 20 1.49 -2.22 -26.41
N GLY A 21 1.71 -2.32 -25.09
CA GLY A 21 1.79 -1.19 -24.17
C GLY A 21 0.48 -0.39 -24.07
N TRP A 22 0.59 0.88 -23.69
CA TRP A 22 -0.53 1.81 -23.57
C TRP A 22 -1.44 1.91 -24.82
N PRO A 23 -0.94 1.84 -26.08
CA PRO A 23 -1.81 1.76 -27.26
C PRO A 23 -2.81 0.61 -27.24
N GLN A 24 -2.39 -0.57 -26.78
CA GLN A 24 -3.28 -1.72 -26.64
C GLN A 24 -4.30 -1.51 -25.51
N LEU A 25 -3.92 -0.73 -24.50
CA LEU A 25 -4.76 -0.33 -23.37
C LEU A 25 -5.57 0.95 -23.67
N GLY A 26 -5.63 1.40 -24.92
CA GLY A 26 -6.39 2.61 -25.32
C GLY A 26 -5.79 3.95 -24.85
N GLY A 27 -4.56 3.95 -24.34
CA GLY A 27 -3.81 5.13 -23.92
C GLY A 27 -2.93 5.73 -25.01
N ASP A 28 -2.18 6.77 -24.66
CA ASP A 28 -1.27 7.46 -25.59
C ASP A 28 -0.04 6.58 -25.91
N PRO A 29 0.29 6.36 -27.20
CA PRO A 29 1.52 5.66 -27.58
C PRO A 29 2.82 6.22 -27.00
N ALA A 30 2.87 7.52 -26.70
CA ALA A 30 4.03 8.15 -26.08
C ALA A 30 4.30 7.65 -24.65
N TRP A 31 3.33 7.06 -23.97
CA TRP A 31 3.49 6.52 -22.62
C TRP A 31 4.27 5.19 -22.59
N GLY A 32 4.36 4.48 -23.73
CA GLY A 32 5.12 3.24 -23.86
C GLY A 32 4.45 2.04 -23.16
N TYR A 33 5.23 1.27 -22.41
CA TYR A 33 4.73 0.13 -21.63
C TYR A 33 4.24 0.56 -20.26
N PHE A 34 3.27 -0.18 -19.72
CA PHE A 34 2.82 0.00 -18.34
C PHE A 34 3.97 -0.23 -17.36
N LYS A 35 4.15 0.69 -16.43
CA LYS A 35 5.15 0.65 -15.37
C LYS A 35 4.49 0.56 -14.01
N LEU A 36 4.80 -0.49 -13.25
CA LEU A 36 4.26 -0.73 -11.91
C LEU A 36 5.14 -0.05 -10.85
N ALA A 37 4.56 0.82 -10.03
CA ALA A 37 5.22 1.45 -8.89
C ALA A 37 4.92 0.69 -7.59
N VAL A 38 5.76 -0.29 -7.26
CA VAL A 38 5.69 -1.03 -5.99
C VAL A 38 7.08 -1.00 -5.33
N PRO A 39 7.19 -0.64 -4.03
CA PRO A 39 8.47 -0.65 -3.33
C PRO A 39 9.12 -2.03 -3.28
N ASP A 40 10.45 -2.06 -3.13
CA ASP A 40 11.18 -3.30 -2.88
C ASP A 40 10.68 -3.94 -1.56
N PRO A 41 10.05 -5.12 -1.59
CA PRO A 41 9.48 -5.78 -0.42
C PRO A 41 10.54 -6.19 0.61
N SER A 42 11.81 -6.34 0.22
CA SER A 42 12.92 -6.62 1.14
C SER A 42 13.34 -5.40 1.97
N LYS A 43 12.93 -4.20 1.56
CA LYS A 43 13.36 -2.91 2.12
C LYS A 43 12.22 -2.02 2.59
N ASN A 44 11.00 -2.24 2.11
CA ASN A 44 9.81 -1.48 2.48
C ASN A 44 8.60 -2.41 2.61
N VAL A 45 7.91 -2.31 3.74
CA VAL A 45 6.73 -3.13 4.05
C VAL A 45 5.58 -2.92 3.07
N GLY A 46 5.46 -1.75 2.44
CA GLY A 46 4.47 -1.46 1.41
C GLY A 46 4.60 -2.39 0.19
N GLY A 47 5.82 -2.76 -0.18
CA GLY A 47 6.08 -3.74 -1.25
C GLY A 47 5.55 -5.13 -0.89
N LEU A 48 5.85 -5.58 0.33
CA LEU A 48 5.37 -6.87 0.82
C LEU A 48 3.84 -6.88 0.97
N ALA A 49 3.26 -5.78 1.46
CA ALA A 49 1.83 -5.59 1.58
C ALA A 49 1.11 -5.61 0.22
N ALA A 50 1.75 -5.08 -0.83
CA ALA A 50 1.26 -5.16 -2.20
C ALA A 50 1.24 -6.60 -2.73
N MET A 51 2.31 -7.37 -2.50
CA MET A 51 2.34 -8.79 -2.88
C MET A 51 1.27 -9.61 -2.15
N ILE A 52 1.01 -9.32 -0.87
CA ILE A 52 -0.05 -9.97 -0.08
C ILE A 52 -1.43 -9.62 -0.65
N ALA A 53 -1.69 -8.34 -0.95
CA ALA A 53 -2.95 -7.90 -1.56
C ALA A 53 -3.17 -8.51 -2.94
N ALA A 54 -2.11 -8.60 -3.75
CA ALA A 54 -2.13 -9.25 -5.06
C ALA A 54 -2.45 -10.74 -4.96
N ALA A 55 -1.87 -11.43 -3.97
CA ALA A 55 -2.21 -12.83 -3.69
C ALA A 55 -3.68 -12.98 -3.26
N GLY A 56 -4.18 -12.09 -2.40
CA GLY A 56 -5.59 -12.09 -1.99
C GLY A 56 -6.54 -11.93 -3.18
N ALA A 57 -6.22 -11.01 -4.09
CA ALA A 57 -6.97 -10.81 -5.33
C ALA A 57 -6.88 -12.00 -6.30
N TYR A 58 -5.70 -12.62 -6.43
CA TYR A 58 -5.53 -13.80 -7.28
C TYR A 58 -6.34 -15.00 -6.80
N TYR A 59 -6.36 -15.22 -5.48
CA TYR A 59 -7.07 -16.35 -4.86
C TYR A 59 -8.51 -16.04 -4.45
N ASP A 60 -8.95 -14.80 -4.63
CA ASP A 60 -10.26 -14.30 -4.20
C ASP A 60 -10.58 -14.60 -2.73
N ARG A 61 -9.59 -14.36 -1.85
CA ARG A 61 -9.74 -14.61 -0.41
C ARG A 61 -8.79 -13.80 0.46
N THR A 62 -9.15 -13.67 1.73
CA THR A 62 -8.41 -12.85 2.72
C THR A 62 -7.21 -13.55 3.37
N ASP A 63 -7.07 -14.86 3.18
CA ASP A 63 -6.04 -15.67 3.83
C ASP A 63 -5.13 -16.35 2.80
N ILE A 64 -3.83 -16.33 3.05
CA ILE A 64 -2.82 -16.91 2.17
C ILE A 64 -1.90 -17.83 2.98
N SER A 65 -1.50 -18.94 2.38
CA SER A 65 -0.64 -19.96 2.96
C SER A 65 0.65 -20.14 2.17
N VAL A 66 1.59 -20.93 2.68
CA VAL A 66 2.84 -21.22 1.98
C VAL A 66 2.59 -22.02 0.70
N GLU A 67 1.60 -22.91 0.72
CA GLU A 67 1.18 -23.69 -0.45
C GLU A 67 0.70 -22.79 -1.59
N ASP A 68 0.00 -21.70 -1.27
CA ASP A 68 -0.39 -20.69 -2.26
C ASP A 68 0.84 -20.00 -2.86
N ILE A 69 1.74 -19.49 -2.01
CA ILE A 69 2.93 -18.76 -2.46
C ILE A 69 3.88 -19.65 -3.29
N THR A 70 3.86 -20.96 -3.03
CA THR A 70 4.68 -21.94 -3.75
C THR A 70 3.96 -22.57 -4.94
N ASN A 71 2.72 -22.19 -5.20
CA ASN A 71 1.97 -22.66 -6.35
C ASN A 71 2.62 -22.15 -7.67
N PRO A 72 2.94 -23.04 -8.63
CA PRO A 72 3.62 -22.64 -9.87
C PRO A 72 2.85 -21.63 -10.73
N ASP A 73 1.51 -21.73 -10.77
CA ASP A 73 0.68 -20.83 -11.58
C ASP A 73 0.68 -19.42 -10.98
N PHE A 74 0.56 -19.34 -9.65
CA PHE A 74 0.67 -18.06 -8.94
C PHE A 74 2.07 -17.45 -9.08
N GLN A 75 3.13 -18.25 -8.98
CA GLN A 75 4.50 -17.74 -9.17
C GLN A 75 4.74 -17.22 -10.59
N ALA A 76 4.18 -17.87 -11.60
CA ALA A 76 4.24 -17.39 -12.98
C ALA A 76 3.49 -16.06 -13.15
N TRP A 77 2.28 -15.98 -12.59
CA TRP A 77 1.47 -14.76 -12.58
C TRP A 77 2.17 -13.60 -11.85
N LEU A 78 2.70 -13.87 -10.66
CA LEU A 78 3.41 -12.88 -9.85
C LEU A 78 4.72 -12.45 -10.51
N SER A 79 5.44 -13.35 -11.19
CA SER A 79 6.64 -13.00 -11.96
C SER A 79 6.31 -12.02 -13.09
N GLN A 80 5.24 -12.28 -13.84
CA GLN A 80 4.78 -11.38 -14.90
C GLN A 80 4.42 -9.99 -14.36
N LEU A 81 3.71 -9.93 -13.23
CA LEU A 81 3.37 -8.68 -12.56
C LEU A 81 4.62 -7.92 -12.10
N MET A 82 5.52 -8.59 -11.37
CA MET A 82 6.69 -7.94 -10.78
C MET A 82 7.76 -7.55 -11.81
N ASN A 83 7.76 -8.17 -13.00
CA ASN A 83 8.62 -7.75 -14.11
C ASN A 83 8.25 -6.37 -14.68
N ALA A 84 7.02 -5.89 -14.45
CA ALA A 84 6.62 -4.53 -14.81
C ALA A 84 7.06 -3.49 -13.76
N VAL A 85 7.65 -3.91 -12.64
CA VAL A 85 8.13 -2.98 -11.61
C VAL A 85 9.35 -2.22 -12.12
N THR A 86 9.24 -0.89 -12.11
CA THR A 86 10.29 -0.02 -12.61
C THR A 86 11.43 0.08 -11.59
N ASN A 87 12.62 -0.39 -11.94
CA ASN A 87 13.81 -0.28 -11.09
C ASN A 87 14.43 1.12 -11.20
N ILE A 88 13.77 2.12 -10.63
CA ILE A 88 14.29 3.49 -10.58
C ILE A 88 15.02 3.63 -9.25
N SER A 89 16.35 3.73 -9.33
CA SER A 89 17.30 3.90 -8.21
C SER A 89 17.81 2.62 -7.51
N GLY A 90 18.06 1.54 -8.24
CA GLY A 90 19.04 0.52 -7.81
C GLY A 90 18.75 -0.10 -6.43
N GLY A 91 17.48 -0.38 -6.14
CA GLY A 91 17.05 -1.05 -4.91
C GLY A 91 16.83 -0.14 -3.70
N SER A 92 16.05 0.93 -3.82
CA SER A 92 15.66 1.78 -2.68
C SER A 92 14.37 1.30 -1.97
N SER A 93 14.18 1.73 -0.71
CA SER A 93 12.97 1.56 0.12
C SER A 93 11.76 2.37 -0.37
N TYR A 94 11.61 2.54 -1.68
CA TYR A 94 10.70 3.43 -2.41
C TYR A 94 9.56 4.05 -1.59
N THR A 95 9.50 5.38 -1.54
CA THR A 95 8.46 6.14 -0.84
C THR A 95 7.58 6.93 -1.82
N ALA A 96 6.43 7.43 -1.36
CA ALA A 96 5.62 8.35 -2.14
C ALA A 96 6.35 9.67 -2.47
N GLU A 97 7.38 10.02 -1.72
CA GLU A 97 8.28 11.13 -2.02
C GLU A 97 9.07 10.88 -3.32
N ASP A 98 9.62 9.67 -3.51
CA ASP A 98 10.29 9.30 -4.77
C ASP A 98 9.32 9.40 -5.96
N PHE A 99 8.05 9.00 -5.75
CA PHE A 99 7.01 9.13 -6.77
C PHE A 99 6.74 10.61 -7.11
N ALA A 100 6.65 11.45 -6.09
CA ALA A 100 6.51 12.89 -6.28
C ALA A 100 7.71 13.48 -7.05
N LEU A 101 8.93 13.01 -6.78
CA LEU A 101 10.16 13.56 -7.34
C LEU A 101 10.42 13.14 -8.79
N PHE A 102 10.16 11.89 -9.15
CA PHE A 102 10.59 11.32 -10.43
C PHE A 102 9.48 11.20 -11.48
N GLY A 103 8.23 11.51 -11.13
CA GLY A 103 7.19 11.71 -12.14
C GLY A 103 6.74 10.42 -12.86
N TYR A 104 6.25 10.58 -14.08
CA TYR A 104 5.87 9.48 -15.00
C TYR A 104 7.00 8.49 -15.29
N SER A 105 8.25 8.81 -14.94
CA SER A 105 9.32 7.82 -15.07
C SER A 105 9.07 6.65 -14.12
N VAL A 106 8.49 6.87 -12.92
CA VAL A 106 8.38 5.84 -11.89
C VAL A 106 7.33 4.78 -12.11
N GLY A 107 6.15 5.18 -12.54
CA GLY A 107 5.08 4.22 -12.72
C GLY A 107 3.80 4.91 -13.13
N ASP A 108 2.98 4.15 -13.82
CA ASP A 108 1.68 4.60 -14.28
C ASP A 108 0.55 4.14 -13.32
N GLY A 109 0.84 3.17 -12.46
CA GLY A 109 -0.03 2.70 -11.38
C GLY A 109 0.77 1.89 -10.35
N GLY A 110 0.27 1.77 -9.12
CA GLY A 110 1.01 1.11 -8.05
C GLY A 110 0.29 1.09 -6.71
N GLN A 111 0.94 0.47 -5.72
CA GLN A 111 0.46 0.44 -4.34
C GLN A 111 1.53 0.96 -3.39
N LEU A 112 1.16 1.97 -2.60
CA LEU A 112 1.98 2.62 -1.58
C LEU A 112 1.23 2.63 -0.25
N LEU A 113 1.93 2.95 0.85
CA LEU A 113 1.27 3.21 2.12
C LEU A 113 0.40 4.47 2.01
N GLU A 114 -0.85 4.38 2.48
CA GLU A 114 -1.82 5.48 2.38
C GLU A 114 -1.28 6.76 3.04
N SER A 115 -0.80 6.68 4.28
CA SER A 115 -0.30 7.86 5.01
C SER A 115 0.89 8.53 4.31
N ASP A 116 1.76 7.75 3.66
CA ASP A 116 2.87 8.27 2.88
C ASP A 116 2.38 8.97 1.60
N LEU A 117 1.44 8.35 0.88
CA LEU A 117 0.82 8.93 -0.30
C LEU A 117 0.07 10.23 0.00
N LEU A 118 -0.74 10.26 1.06
CA LEU A 118 -1.53 11.43 1.44
C LEU A 118 -0.65 12.62 1.83
N GLN A 119 0.45 12.38 2.54
CA GLN A 119 1.40 13.43 2.92
C GLN A 119 2.13 14.02 1.70
N ASN A 120 2.41 13.21 0.68
CA ASN A 120 3.16 13.62 -0.50
C ASN A 120 2.29 14.07 -1.69
N MET A 121 0.97 13.85 -1.63
CA MET A 121 0.02 14.13 -2.73
C MET A 121 0.10 15.57 -3.26
N GLN A 122 0.25 16.57 -2.38
CA GLN A 122 0.38 17.96 -2.84
C GLN A 122 1.63 18.15 -3.71
N GLY A 123 2.74 17.50 -3.34
CA GLY A 123 3.99 17.53 -4.11
C GLY A 123 3.87 16.82 -5.45
N ILE A 124 3.08 15.74 -5.52
CA ILE A 124 2.75 15.02 -6.75
C ILE A 124 1.94 15.94 -7.68
N LEU A 125 0.80 16.47 -7.22
CA LEU A 125 -0.07 17.34 -8.03
C LEU A 125 0.59 18.62 -8.51
N THR A 126 1.56 19.16 -7.76
CA THR A 126 2.29 20.36 -8.18
C THR A 126 3.26 20.08 -9.33
N ARG A 127 3.78 18.85 -9.40
CA ARG A 127 4.78 18.44 -10.39
C ARG A 127 4.16 17.78 -11.61
N TRP A 128 2.93 17.28 -11.50
CA TRP A 128 2.26 16.48 -12.52
C TRP A 128 1.08 17.29 -13.06
N GLU A 129 0.97 17.38 -14.39
CA GLU A 129 -0.17 18.08 -15.01
C GLU A 129 -1.48 17.29 -14.84
N ASP A 130 -1.40 15.96 -14.74
CA ASP A 130 -2.55 15.08 -14.53
C ASP A 130 -2.80 14.76 -13.05
N PRO A 131 -4.08 14.70 -12.62
CA PRO A 131 -4.42 14.35 -11.25
C PRO A 131 -4.21 12.85 -10.99
N LEU A 132 -3.39 12.52 -9.99
CA LEU A 132 -3.32 11.16 -9.45
C LEU A 132 -4.69 10.75 -8.89
N ARG A 133 -5.10 9.51 -9.17
CA ARG A 133 -6.30 8.90 -8.60
C ARG A 133 -5.93 7.81 -7.62
N ILE A 134 -6.59 7.81 -6.46
CA ILE A 134 -6.46 6.80 -5.42
C ILE A 134 -7.61 5.82 -5.57
N TYR A 135 -7.28 4.53 -5.56
CA TYR A 135 -8.22 3.43 -5.55
C TYR A 135 -7.88 2.51 -4.38
N TYR A 136 -8.90 1.94 -3.76
CA TYR A 136 -8.74 0.94 -2.71
C TYR A 136 -9.04 -0.42 -3.34
N PRO A 137 -8.06 -1.34 -3.38
CA PRO A 137 -8.32 -2.68 -3.89
C PRO A 137 -9.37 -3.36 -2.99
N GLU A 138 -10.07 -4.36 -3.52
CA GLU A 138 -10.99 -5.16 -2.72
C GLU A 138 -10.25 -5.83 -1.55
N PHE A 139 -9.11 -6.47 -1.84
CA PHE A 139 -8.25 -7.10 -0.85
C PHE A 139 -7.20 -6.11 -0.35
N VAL A 140 -7.44 -5.49 0.81
CA VAL A 140 -6.56 -4.49 1.42
C VAL A 140 -5.71 -5.11 2.52
N THR A 141 -4.39 -4.88 2.48
CA THR A 141 -3.51 -5.16 3.61
C THR A 141 -3.47 -3.95 4.54
N TRP A 142 -3.88 -4.13 5.80
CA TRP A 142 -3.80 -3.07 6.82
C TRP A 142 -2.41 -3.04 7.45
N PHE A 143 -1.82 -1.85 7.50
CA PHE A 143 -0.58 -1.59 8.21
C PHE A 143 -0.86 -0.68 9.40
N ASP A 144 -1.00 -1.30 10.57
CA ASP A 144 -1.30 -0.60 11.82
C ASP A 144 -0.04 -0.26 12.62
N PHE A 145 -0.17 0.64 13.58
CA PHE A 145 0.88 1.04 14.51
C PHE A 145 0.57 0.53 15.93
N PRO A 146 0.79 -0.76 16.22
CA PRO A 146 0.40 -1.33 17.51
C PRO A 146 1.25 -0.76 18.65
N PHE A 147 0.57 -0.41 19.75
CA PHE A 147 1.22 -0.06 21.01
C PHE A 147 1.20 -1.26 21.95
N THR A 148 2.36 -1.68 22.46
CA THR A 148 2.47 -2.75 23.46
C THR A 148 3.25 -2.27 24.68
N VAL A 149 2.80 -2.70 25.87
CA VAL A 149 3.50 -2.44 27.13
C VAL A 149 4.37 -3.64 27.44
N TRP A 150 5.68 -3.44 27.46
CA TRP A 150 6.62 -4.47 27.88
C TRP A 150 6.52 -4.72 29.40
N VAL A 151 6.40 -6.00 29.79
CA VAL A 151 6.28 -6.43 31.18
C VAL A 151 7.40 -7.42 31.50
N GLY A 152 8.56 -6.89 31.87
CA GLY A 152 9.74 -7.67 32.27
C GLY A 152 10.18 -7.43 33.73
N PRO A 153 11.10 -8.25 34.27
CA PRO A 153 11.66 -8.06 35.61
C PRO A 153 12.38 -6.70 35.80
N GLU A 154 12.84 -6.09 34.72
CA GLU A 154 13.47 -4.77 34.66
C GLU A 154 12.48 -3.60 34.70
N THR A 155 11.18 -3.87 34.54
CA THR A 155 10.14 -2.83 34.51
C THR A 155 9.43 -2.72 35.85
N SER A 156 9.50 -1.53 36.45
CA SER A 156 8.80 -1.18 37.68
C SER A 156 7.30 -1.03 37.46
N ALA A 157 6.53 -1.05 38.55
CA ALA A 157 5.09 -0.76 38.51
C ALA A 157 4.79 0.66 38.01
N LEU A 158 5.66 1.63 38.34
CA LEU A 158 5.48 3.02 37.93
C LEU A 158 5.65 3.19 36.43
N GLU A 159 6.66 2.55 35.82
CA GLU A 159 6.88 2.59 34.36
C GLU A 159 5.72 1.96 33.60
N LYS A 160 5.18 0.85 34.09
CA LYS A 160 4.00 0.20 33.50
C LYS A 160 2.79 1.13 33.54
N ASN A 161 2.55 1.79 34.67
CA ASN A 161 1.46 2.76 34.80
C ASN A 161 1.68 3.96 33.88
N ALA A 162 2.90 4.48 33.78
CA ALA A 162 3.22 5.58 32.86
C ALA A 162 3.00 5.20 31.39
N ALA A 163 3.37 3.98 30.99
CA ALA A 163 3.10 3.47 29.64
C ALA A 163 1.60 3.36 29.34
N LEU A 164 0.79 2.96 30.33
CA LEU A 164 -0.67 2.94 30.19
C LEU A 164 -1.27 4.35 30.09
N GLU A 165 -0.79 5.31 30.88
CA GLU A 165 -1.24 6.70 30.74
C GLU A 165 -0.86 7.29 29.38
N PHE A 166 0.33 6.97 28.87
CA PHE A 166 0.75 7.39 27.53
C PHE A 166 -0.11 6.74 26.43
N GLN A 167 -0.44 5.45 26.57
CA GLN A 167 -1.38 4.79 25.65
C GLN A 167 -2.74 5.49 25.62
N ARG A 168 -3.28 5.84 26.80
CA ARG A 168 -4.56 6.56 26.89
C ARG A 168 -4.46 7.93 26.22
N PHE A 169 -3.40 8.68 26.51
CA PHE A 169 -3.14 9.97 25.87
C PHE A 169 -3.13 9.84 24.34
N LEU A 170 -2.42 8.85 23.77
CA LEU A 170 -2.40 8.63 22.32
C LEU A 170 -3.79 8.33 21.74
N LEU A 171 -4.68 7.69 22.49
CA LEU A 171 -6.03 7.33 22.07
C LEU A 171 -7.07 8.44 22.35
N ASP A 172 -6.71 9.48 23.10
CA ASP A 172 -7.62 10.60 23.37
C ASP A 172 -8.03 11.28 22.06
N THR A 173 -9.28 11.75 22.02
CA THR A 173 -9.89 12.40 20.85
C THR A 173 -8.99 13.47 20.23
N ALA A 174 -8.42 14.36 21.06
CA ALA A 174 -7.58 15.45 20.58
C ALA A 174 -6.26 14.98 19.92
N GLN A 175 -5.70 13.83 20.31
CA GLN A 175 -4.50 13.29 19.67
C GLN A 175 -4.84 12.56 18.38
N GLN A 176 -5.95 11.82 18.38
CA GLN A 176 -6.43 11.11 17.20
C GLN A 176 -6.88 12.07 16.09
N GLU A 177 -7.48 13.22 16.44
CA GLU A 177 -7.79 14.30 15.48
C GLU A 177 -6.54 14.91 14.86
N GLN A 178 -5.47 15.13 15.65
CA GLN A 178 -4.19 15.63 15.13
C GLN A 178 -3.52 14.64 14.18
N ALA A 179 -3.68 13.33 14.42
CA ALA A 179 -3.12 12.29 13.55
C ALA A 179 -3.71 12.31 12.12
N LEU A 180 -4.90 12.89 11.93
CA LEU A 180 -5.53 13.04 10.61
C LEU A 180 -4.71 13.92 9.66
N ALA A 181 -3.99 14.91 10.20
CA ALA A 181 -3.09 15.78 9.42
C ALA A 181 -1.87 15.02 8.86
N PHE A 182 -1.60 13.82 9.38
CA PHE A 182 -0.55 12.92 8.91
C PHE A 182 -1.09 11.75 8.07
N GLY A 183 -2.39 11.76 7.73
CA GLY A 183 -3.02 10.70 6.94
C GLY A 183 -3.12 9.38 7.69
N LEU A 184 -3.16 9.41 9.03
CA LEU A 184 -3.31 8.23 9.87
C LEU A 184 -4.79 8.03 10.22
N ARG A 185 -5.33 6.84 9.93
CA ARG A 185 -6.72 6.50 10.28
C ARG A 185 -6.84 6.37 11.81
N PRO A 186 -7.87 6.96 12.44
CA PRO A 186 -8.04 6.87 13.89
C PRO A 186 -8.23 5.45 14.39
N ALA A 187 -7.60 5.13 15.52
CA ALA A 187 -7.85 3.91 16.29
C ALA A 187 -9.03 4.09 17.28
N ASN A 188 -9.28 5.33 17.70
CA ASN A 188 -10.44 5.66 18.53
C ASN A 188 -11.70 5.80 17.66
N ALA A 189 -12.71 4.96 17.91
CA ALA A 189 -13.95 4.91 17.14
C ALA A 189 -14.81 6.17 17.27
N ASP A 190 -14.58 6.99 18.30
CA ASP A 190 -15.28 8.28 18.48
C ASP A 190 -14.74 9.39 17.56
N VAL A 191 -13.61 9.15 16.89
CA VAL A 191 -12.99 10.11 15.97
C VAL A 191 -13.21 9.67 14.53
N ALA A 192 -14.04 10.43 13.81
CA ALA A 192 -14.22 10.23 12.38
C ALA A 192 -13.01 10.77 11.59
N VAL A 193 -12.77 10.21 10.40
CA VAL A 193 -11.67 10.67 9.52
C VAL A 193 -11.83 12.12 9.05
N ASN A 194 -13.01 12.72 9.18
CA ASN A 194 -13.32 14.11 8.86
C ASN A 194 -13.50 14.99 10.10
N ALA A 195 -13.03 14.55 11.28
CA ALA A 195 -13.16 15.30 12.53
C ALA A 195 -12.30 16.57 12.60
N SER A 196 -11.41 16.80 11.63
CA SER A 196 -10.53 17.97 11.55
C SER A 196 -10.50 18.53 10.13
N ASP A 197 -10.45 19.86 10.00
CA ASP A 197 -10.29 20.58 8.73
C ASP A 197 -8.92 20.28 8.07
N ASP A 198 -7.90 19.95 8.88
CA ASP A 198 -6.57 19.58 8.40
C ASP A 198 -6.49 18.10 7.98
N SER A 199 -7.59 17.36 8.02
CA SER A 199 -7.61 15.95 7.65
C SER A 199 -7.20 15.74 6.19
N LEU A 200 -6.13 14.97 5.99
CA LEU A 200 -5.71 14.58 4.65
C LEU A 200 -6.75 13.69 3.93
N PHE A 201 -7.62 13.01 4.69
CA PHE A 201 -8.70 12.22 4.09
C PHE A 201 -9.78 13.10 3.45
N VAL A 202 -10.08 14.24 4.08
CA VAL A 202 -11.01 15.24 3.54
C VAL A 202 -10.36 15.99 2.38
N LYS A 203 -9.12 16.44 2.57
CA LYS A 203 -8.36 17.18 1.56
C LYS A 203 -8.26 16.45 0.23
N TRP A 204 -8.09 15.13 0.27
CA TRP A 204 -7.86 14.30 -0.93
C TRP A 204 -9.08 13.45 -1.33
N ALA A 205 -10.27 13.76 -0.82
CA ALA A 205 -11.50 13.04 -1.15
C ALA A 205 -11.78 13.05 -2.67
N ASP A 206 -11.56 14.19 -3.34
CA ASP A 206 -11.76 14.36 -4.78
C ASP A 206 -10.79 13.50 -5.62
N GLN A 207 -9.65 13.10 -5.06
CA GLN A 207 -8.67 12.21 -5.68
C GLN A 207 -9.04 10.73 -5.50
N GLY A 208 -10.06 10.41 -4.70
CA GLY A 208 -10.56 9.04 -4.50
C GLY A 208 -10.31 8.47 -3.10
N VAL A 209 -9.81 9.27 -2.15
CA VAL A 209 -9.66 8.83 -0.76
C VAL A 209 -11.03 8.48 -0.17
N GLN A 210 -11.15 7.27 0.36
CA GLN A 210 -12.40 6.77 0.92
C GLN A 210 -12.42 6.96 2.44
N PRO A 211 -13.49 7.56 2.99
CA PRO A 211 -13.59 7.74 4.43
C PRO A 211 -13.74 6.41 5.17
N VAL A 212 -14.38 5.43 4.52
CA VAL A 212 -14.60 4.08 5.04
C VAL A 212 -14.03 3.09 4.02
N VAL A 213 -13.08 2.28 4.47
CA VAL A 213 -12.54 1.16 3.70
C VAL A 213 -13.14 -0.13 4.26
N PRO A 214 -13.77 -0.99 3.44
CA PRO A 214 -14.34 -2.24 3.91
C PRO A 214 -13.31 -3.10 4.65
N ARG A 215 -13.68 -3.60 5.83
CA ARG A 215 -12.83 -4.52 6.62
C ARG A 215 -13.14 -6.00 6.37
N THR A 216 -14.24 -6.31 5.69
CA THR A 216 -14.65 -7.69 5.39
C THR A 216 -13.69 -8.40 4.45
N THR A 217 -13.01 -7.64 3.60
CA THR A 217 -12.02 -8.11 2.61
C THR A 217 -10.59 -7.72 3.02
N ALA A 218 -10.39 -7.29 4.26
CA ALA A 218 -9.06 -7.05 4.80
C ALA A 218 -8.25 -8.34 4.83
N MET A 219 -7.04 -8.31 4.28
CA MET A 219 -6.11 -9.43 4.34
C MET A 219 -5.78 -9.77 5.79
N ARG A 220 -5.90 -11.06 6.14
CA ARG A 220 -5.43 -11.56 7.43
C ARG A 220 -3.92 -11.45 7.46
N SER A 221 -3.37 -11.01 8.59
CA SER A 221 -1.91 -10.93 8.77
C SER A 221 -1.27 -12.30 8.51
N PRO A 222 -0.43 -12.43 7.47
CA PRO A 222 0.20 -13.70 7.19
C PRO A 222 1.16 -14.08 8.30
N ASN A 223 1.35 -15.37 8.51
CA ASN A 223 2.34 -15.85 9.45
C ASN A 223 3.77 -15.66 8.90
N ARG A 224 4.77 -15.84 9.77
CA ARG A 224 6.18 -15.68 9.42
C ARG A 224 6.60 -16.49 8.18
N ASP A 225 6.13 -17.72 8.05
CA ASP A 225 6.56 -18.62 6.99
C ASP A 225 6.05 -18.16 5.62
N VAL A 226 4.82 -17.65 5.56
CA VAL A 226 4.26 -17.03 4.35
C VAL A 226 5.05 -15.79 3.93
N LEU A 227 5.36 -14.90 4.89
CA LEU A 227 6.16 -13.70 4.62
C LEU A 227 7.56 -14.05 4.10
N LEU A 228 8.22 -15.03 4.71
CA LEU A 228 9.53 -15.50 4.27
C LEU A 228 9.48 -16.19 2.91
N ALA A 229 8.41 -16.92 2.60
CA ALA A 229 8.23 -17.52 1.28
C ALA A 229 8.10 -16.45 0.18
N LEU A 230 7.32 -15.39 0.42
CA LEU A 230 7.17 -14.26 -0.51
C LEU A 230 8.49 -13.53 -0.74
N LEU A 231 9.19 -13.18 0.35
CA LEU A 231 10.49 -12.49 0.27
C LEU A 231 11.53 -13.33 -0.48
N ARG A 232 11.65 -14.61 -0.13
CA ARG A 232 12.57 -15.52 -0.81
C ARG A 232 12.24 -15.66 -2.29
N TRP A 233 10.96 -15.75 -2.64
CA TRP A 233 10.55 -15.80 -4.03
C TRP A 233 10.95 -14.52 -4.77
N TYR A 234 10.71 -13.35 -4.17
CA TYR A 234 11.06 -12.06 -4.77
C TYR A 234 12.56 -11.94 -5.04
N ASP A 235 13.39 -12.25 -4.04
CA ASP A 235 14.85 -12.20 -4.16
C ASP A 235 15.35 -13.10 -5.30
N LEU A 236 14.77 -14.29 -5.44
CA LEU A 236 15.20 -15.26 -6.45
C LEU A 236 14.73 -14.93 -7.87
N ASN A 237 13.60 -14.23 -8.04
CA ASN A 237 12.95 -14.09 -9.35
C ASN A 237 12.91 -12.66 -9.89
N VAL A 238 13.11 -11.64 -9.05
CA VAL A 238 12.97 -10.22 -9.44
C VAL A 238 14.26 -9.44 -9.27
N THR A 239 15.04 -9.69 -8.21
CA THR A 239 16.26 -8.89 -7.93
C THR A 239 17.52 -9.32 -8.67
N GLN A 240 17.46 -10.42 -9.44
CA GLN A 240 18.62 -10.96 -10.18
C GLN A 240 18.85 -10.26 -11.52
#